data_AF-G0JP60-F1
#
_entry.id   AF-G0JP60-F1
#
_cell.length_a   1.000
_cell.length_b   1.000
_cell.length_c   1.000
_cell.angle_alpha   90.00
_cell.angle_beta   90.00
_cell.angle_gamma   90.00
#
_symmetry.space_group_name_H-M   'P 1'
#
loop_
_entity.id
_entity.type
_entity.pdbx_description
1 polymer ?
#
loop_
_entity_poly.entity_id
_entity_poly.type
_entity_poly.pdbx_seq_one_letter_code
_entity_poly.pdbx_strand_id
1 'polypeptide(L)' 'MIYSMKSPLALYRAFRAANVPDDIARDAAYSVSADLKAMIDQFVTELESRSPQTHKFSNLYSPEPGE' A
#
# COMPACT_ATOMS: atom_id res chain seq x y z
N MET A 1 3.87 4.81 -6.90
CA MET A 1 4.86 4.75 -5.80
C MET A 1 4.66 3.41 -5.12
N ILE A 2 5.48 2.40 -5.44
CA ILE A 2 5.37 1.09 -4.81
C ILE A 2 5.94 1.26 -3.40
N TYR A 3 5.07 1.25 -2.39
CA TYR A 3 5.50 1.23 -1.00
C TYR A 3 6.24 -0.09 -0.79
N SER A 4 7.57 -0.07 -0.87
CA SER A 4 8.41 -1.20 -0.46
C SER A 4 8.20 -1.41 1.03
N MET A 5 7.22 -2.22 1.39
CA MET A 5 7.02 -2.63 2.76
C MET A 5 8.31 -3.30 3.24
N LYS A 6 8.85 -2.82 4.37
CA LYS A 6 10.02 -3.47 4.98
C LYS A 6 9.65 -4.93 5.24
N SER A 7 10.46 -5.84 4.69
CA SER A 7 10.28 -7.29 4.88
C SER A 7 10.16 -7.62 6.37
N PRO A 8 9.30 -8.59 6.77
CA PRO A 8 9.25 -9.10 8.14
C PRO A 8 10.63 -9.46 8.70
N LEU A 9 11.57 -9.86 7.82
CA LEU A 9 12.96 -10.13 8.18
C LEU A 9 13.70 -8.91 8.76
N ALA A 10 13.41 -7.70 8.28
CA ALA A 10 14.03 -6.48 8.77
C ALA A 10 13.54 -6.14 10.20
N LEU A 11 12.24 -6.30 10.45
CA LEU A 11 11.66 -6.13 11.79
C LEU A 11 12.17 -7.21 12.75
N TYR A 12 12.23 -8.47 12.31
CA TYR A 12 12.82 -9.56 13.08
C TYR A 12 14.26 -9.27 13.50
N ARG A 13 15.10 -8.80 12.56
CA ARG A 13 16.49 -8.41 12.86
C ARG A 13 16.57 -7.25 13.86
N ALA A 14 15.63 -6.29 13.80
CA ALA A 14 15.57 -5.19 14.75
C ALA A 14 15.17 -5.68 16.17
N PHE A 15 14.18 -6.56 16.28
CA PHE A 15 13.77 -7.16 17.56
C PHE A 15 14.89 -8.00 18.17
N ARG A 16 15.60 -8.79 17.35
CA ARG A 16 16.81 -9.52 17.77
C ARG A 16 17.89 -8.58 18.28
N ALA A 17 18.14 -7.46 17.59
CA ALA A 17 19.12 -6.46 18.04
C ALA A 17 18.72 -5.79 19.37
N ALA A 18 17.43 -5.79 19.70
CA ALA A 18 16.89 -5.32 20.97
C ALA A 18 16.82 -6.42 22.06
N ASN A 19 17.47 -7.58 21.86
CA ASN A 19 17.46 -8.73 22.76
C ASN A 19 16.07 -9.35 23.02
N VAL A 20 15.14 -9.22 22.07
CA VAL A 20 13.87 -9.95 22.13
C VAL A 20 14.13 -11.43 21.82
N PRO A 21 13.57 -12.38 22.61
CA PRO A 21 13.63 -13.82 22.31
C PRO A 21 13.17 -14.16 20.89
N ASP A 22 13.79 -15.15 20.25
CA ASP A 22 13.57 -15.48 18.82
C ASP A 22 12.10 -15.83 18.49
N ASP A 23 11.40 -16.52 19.39
CA ASP A 23 9.99 -16.87 19.30
C ASP A 23 9.11 -15.61 19.31
N ILE A 24 9.34 -14.72 20.28
CA ILE A 24 8.60 -13.46 20.42
C ILE A 24 8.93 -12.50 19.26
N ALA A 25 10.21 -12.41 18.87
CA ALA A 25 10.68 -11.53 17.80
C ALA A 25 10.07 -11.92 16.46
N ARG A 26 9.90 -13.22 16.20
CA ARG A 26 9.29 -13.74 14.98
C ARG A 26 7.81 -13.40 14.93
N ASP A 27 7.08 -13.72 15.99
CA ASP A 27 5.63 -13.46 16.06
C ASP A 27 5.32 -11.96 16.00
N ALA A 28 6.11 -11.14 16.70
CA ALA A 28 5.99 -9.69 16.64
C ALA A 28 6.27 -9.14 15.24
N ALA A 29 7.31 -9.64 14.55
CA ALA A 29 7.64 -9.18 13.20
C ALA A 29 6.55 -9.50 12.19
N TYR A 30 5.95 -10.69 12.26
CA TYR A 30 4.83 -11.06 11.40
C TYR A 30 3.57 -10.26 11.70
N SER A 31 3.21 -10.11 12.98
CA SER A 31 2.00 -9.38 13.39
C SER A 31 2.06 -7.92 12.97
N VAL A 32 3.17 -7.23 13.26
CA VAL A 32 3.37 -5.82 12.86
C VAL A 32 3.36 -5.65 11.34
N SER A 33 3.94 -6.62 10.61
CA SER A 33 3.92 -6.58 9.13
C SER A 33 2.52 -6.75 8.57
N ALA A 34 1.70 -7.60 9.18
CA ALA A 34 0.30 -7.82 8.78
C ALA A 34 -0.56 -6.58 9.05
N ASP A 35 -0.45 -6.00 10.24
CA ASP A 35 -1.18 -4.79 10.63
C ASP A 35 -0.83 -3.60 9.73
N LEU A 36 0.47 -3.40 9.48
CA LEU A 36 0.93 -2.34 8.58
C LEU A 36 0.38 -2.54 7.16
N LYS A 37 0.30 -3.80 6.69
CA LYS A 37 -0.26 -4.10 5.37
C LYS A 37 -1.74 -3.75 5.33
N ALA A 38 -2.51 -4.15 6.34
CA ALA A 38 -3.93 -3.84 6.43
C ALA A 38 -4.20 -2.33 6.44
N MET A 39 -3.39 -1.57 7.20
CA MET A 39 -3.49 -0.11 7.22
C MET A 39 -3.22 0.53 5.85
N ILE A 40 -2.19 0.06 5.13
CA ILE A 40 -1.88 0.56 3.79
C ILE A 40 -2.99 0.19 2.81
N ASP A 41 -3.48 -1.05 2.83
CA ASP A 41 -4.57 -1.50 1.97
C ASP A 41 -5.84 -0.64 2.20
N GLN A 42 -6.17 -0.36 3.45
CA GLN A 42 -7.30 0.52 3.80
C GLN A 42 -7.10 1.94 3.28
N PHE A 43 -5.91 2.51 3.45
CA PHE A 43 -5.58 3.86 2.97
C PHE A 43 -5.65 3.96 1.44
N VAL A 44 -5.15 2.94 0.72
CA VAL A 44 -5.25 2.86 -0.74
C VAL A 44 -6.71 2.77 -1.18
N THR A 45 -7.50 1.92 -0.53
CA THR A 45 -8.94 1.78 -0.80
C THR A 45 -9.68 3.11 -0.58
N GLU A 46 -9.33 3.85 0.47
CA GLU A 46 -9.91 5.17 0.75
C GLU A 46 -9.50 6.21 -0.31
N LEU A 47 -8.23 6.21 -0.74
CA LEU A 47 -7.75 7.09 -1.82
C LEU A 47 -8.46 6.82 -3.15
N GLU A 48 -8.61 5.54 -3.52
CA GLU A 48 -9.30 5.14 -4.75
C GLU A 48 -10.78 5.51 -4.72
N SER A 49 -11.46 5.30 -3.59
CA SER A 49 -12.87 5.69 -3.41
C SER A 49 -13.10 7.20 -3.39
N ARG A 50 -12.10 7.99 -2.96
CA ARG A 50 -12.12 9.46 -3.01
C ARG A 50 -11.68 10.05 -4.34
N SER A 51 -11.21 9.23 -5.29
CA SER A 51 -11.02 9.65 -6.68
C SER A 51 -12.33 9.37 -7.44
N PRO A 52 -13.30 10.31 -7.51
CA PRO A 52 -14.31 10.19 -8.53
C PRO A 52 -13.55 10.28 -9.85
N GLN A 53 -13.52 9.17 -10.55
CA GLN A 53 -13.16 9.08 -11.94
C GLN A 53 -13.56 10.37 -12.68
N THR A 54 -12.58 11.19 -13.03
CA THR A 54 -12.67 12.19 -14.09
C THR A 54 -12.77 11.48 -15.44
N HIS A 55 -13.73 10.55 -15.57
CA HIS A 55 -14.13 9.93 -16.83
C HIS A 55 -15.21 10.79 -17.48
N LYS A 56 -14.89 12.03 -17.87
CA LYS A 56 -15.64 12.77 -18.92
C LYS A 56 -14.75 13.80 -19.62
N PHE A 57 -13.70 13.34 -20.31
CA PHE A 57 -13.07 14.11 -21.39
C PHE A 57 -13.25 13.43 -22.75
N SER A 58 -14.35 12.71 -22.93
CA SER A 58 -14.68 12.03 -24.20
C SER A 58 -15.34 12.93 -25.24
N ASN A 59 -15.57 14.22 -24.97
CA ASN A 59 -16.34 15.11 -25.86
C ASN A 59 -15.52 16.19 -26.57
N LEU A 60 -14.19 16.05 -26.70
CA LEU A 60 -13.34 17.04 -27.39
C LEU A 60 -12.83 16.62 -28.77
N TYR A 61 -13.37 15.56 -29.37
CA TYR A 61 -13.18 15.26 -30.79
C TYR A 61 -14.56 15.20 -31.48
N SER A 62 -15.04 16.36 -31.92
CA SER A 62 -15.91 16.41 -33.10
C SER A 62 -15.00 16.44 -34.33
N PRO A 63 -14.97 15.41 -35.18
CA PRO A 63 -14.50 15.61 -36.54
C PRO A 63 -15.56 16.45 -37.27
N GLU A 64 -15.20 17.66 -37.69
CA GLU A 64 -16.04 18.38 -38.65
C GLU A 64 -16.12 17.54 -39.94
N PRO A 65 -17.31 17.31 -40.51
CA PRO A 65 -17.43 16.67 -41.80
C PRO A 65 -16.97 17.67 -42.86
N GLY A 66 -16.03 17.24 -43.70
CA GLY A 66 -15.60 18.03 -44.84
C GLY A 66 -16.71 18.19 -45.88
N GLU A 67 -16.76 19.37 -46.48
CA GLU A 67 -17.16 19.64 -47.87
C GLU A 67 -16.19 20.65 -48.48
#